data_AF-A0A416RDN7-F1
#
_entry.id   AF-A0A416RDN7-F1
#
_cell.length_a   1.000
_cell.length_b   1.000
_cell.length_c   1.000
_cell.angle_alpha   90.00
_cell.angle_beta   90.00
_cell.angle_gamma   90.00
#
_symmetry.space_group_name_H-M   'P 1'
#
loop_
_entity.id
_entity.type
_entity.pdbx_description
1 polymer ?
#
loop_
_entity_poly.entity_id
_entity_poly.type
_entity_poly.pdbx_seq_one_letter_code
_entity_poly.pdbx_strand_id
1 'polypeptide(L)'
;MEEIKKDTAQKSQTEELKEKYGKVYRVGATIEVDDETEKNVEFFFKRPSTASYDRYVKTTAQGATKALKVFLFDNVVEESRASLEANLEEFPALALSIGEKLLGMLGLSKQTNLKML
;
A
#
# COMPACT_ATOMS: atom_id res chain seq x y z
N MET A 1 -23.43 9.06 -14.92
CA MET A 1 -22.64 8.77 -16.15
C MET A 1 -21.12 8.89 -15.92
N GLU A 2 -20.65 9.49 -14.82
CA GLU A 2 -19.23 9.58 -14.45
C GLU A 2 -18.63 8.29 -13.86
N GLU A 3 -19.43 7.48 -13.16
CA GLU A 3 -18.95 6.21 -12.57
C GLU A 3 -18.53 5.17 -13.63
N ILE A 4 -19.25 5.11 -14.75
CA ILE A 4 -18.99 4.14 -15.84
C ILE A 4 -17.66 4.45 -16.55
N LYS A 5 -17.27 5.73 -16.65
CA LYS A 5 -15.99 6.12 -17.26
C LYS A 5 -14.80 5.84 -16.34
N LYS A 6 -14.94 6.05 -15.02
CA LYS A 6 -13.91 5.69 -14.04
C LYS A 6 -13.67 4.18 -14.01
N ASP A 7 -14.73 3.37 -14.04
CA ASP A 7 -14.62 1.91 -14.00
C ASP A 7 -13.95 1.34 -15.28
N THR A 8 -14.23 1.93 -16.44
CA THR A 8 -13.63 1.49 -17.72
C THR A 8 -12.15 1.90 -17.83
N ALA A 9 -11.80 3.12 -17.42
CA ALA A 9 -10.41 3.59 -17.42
C ALA A 9 -9.55 2.86 -16.37
N GLN A 10 -10.11 2.57 -15.19
CA GLN A 10 -9.42 1.76 -14.19
C GLN A 10 -9.19 0.33 -14.67
N LYS A 11 -10.14 -0.29 -15.37
CA LYS A 11 -9.95 -1.64 -15.94
C LYS A 11 -8.79 -1.67 -16.94
N SER A 12 -8.75 -0.73 -17.89
CA SER A 12 -7.65 -0.64 -18.87
C SER A 12 -6.29 -0.44 -18.19
N GLN A 13 -6.20 0.47 -17.22
CA GLN A 13 -4.95 0.71 -16.49
C GLN A 13 -4.55 -0.52 -15.65
N THR A 14 -5.50 -1.26 -15.10
CA THR A 14 -5.21 -2.48 -14.32
C THR A 14 -4.71 -3.61 -15.23
N GLU A 15 -5.22 -3.70 -16.46
CA GLU A 15 -4.76 -4.67 -17.47
C GLU A 15 -3.35 -4.35 -17.96
N GLU A 16 -3.06 -3.09 -18.28
CA GLU A 16 -1.71 -2.63 -18.66
C GLU A 16 -0.69 -2.85 -17.54
N LEU A 17 -1.05 -2.56 -16.29
CA LEU A 17 -0.20 -2.80 -15.13
C LEU A 17 0.04 -4.30 -14.88
N LYS A 18 -0.97 -5.14 -15.10
CA LYS A 18 -0.82 -6.59 -15.02
C LYS A 18 0.06 -7.14 -16.13
N GLU A 19 0.02 -6.56 -17.33
CA GLU A 19 0.90 -6.97 -18.42
C GLU A 19 2.35 -6.54 -18.15
N LYS A 20 2.56 -5.31 -17.64
CA LYS A 20 3.89 -4.75 -17.34
C LYS A 20 4.56 -5.38 -16.11
N TYR A 21 3.81 -5.69 -15.06
CA TYR A 21 4.36 -6.13 -13.77
C TYR A 21 3.86 -7.50 -13.30
N GLY A 22 2.98 -8.16 -14.05
CA GLY A 22 2.38 -9.44 -13.68
C GLY A 22 1.28 -9.30 -12.63
N LYS A 23 1.56 -9.74 -11.40
CA LYS A 23 0.58 -9.70 -10.30
C LYS A 23 0.65 -8.35 -9.58
N VAL A 24 -0.37 -7.52 -9.80
CA VAL A 24 -0.55 -6.22 -9.17
C VAL A 24 -1.79 -6.24 -8.26
N TYR A 25 -1.72 -5.53 -7.15
CA TYR A 25 -2.73 -5.43 -6.11
C TYR A 25 -3.16 -3.97 -5.96
N ARG A 26 -4.47 -3.73 -5.93
CA ARG A 26 -5.04 -2.41 -5.63
C ARG A 26 -5.24 -2.28 -4.12
N VAL A 27 -4.71 -1.23 -3.52
CA VAL A 27 -4.92 -0.86 -2.12
C VAL A 27 -5.65 0.47 -2.08
N GLY A 28 -6.92 0.43 -1.65
CA GLY A 28 -7.72 1.62 -1.38
C GLY A 28 -7.67 1.98 0.10
N ALA A 29 -7.61 3.27 0.41
CA ALA A 29 -7.69 3.80 1.75
C ALA A 29 -8.64 5.01 1.78
N THR A 30 -9.47 5.07 2.82
CA THR A 30 -10.33 6.20 3.13
C THR A 30 -9.68 6.95 4.29
N ILE A 31 -9.44 8.24 4.10
CA ILE A 31 -8.79 9.12 5.06
C ILE A 31 -9.84 10.11 5.53
N GLU A 32 -10.14 10.10 6.82
CA GLU A 32 -11.00 11.10 7.46
C GLU A 32 -10.15 12.36 7.69
N VAL A 33 -10.44 13.43 6.96
CA VAL A 33 -9.68 14.70 7.03
C VAL A 33 -10.26 15.62 8.11
N ASP A 34 -11.59 15.62 8.25
CA ASP A 34 -12.35 16.32 9.29
C ASP A 34 -13.69 15.59 9.54
N ASP A 35 -14.56 16.17 10.38
CA ASP A 35 -15.84 15.58 10.77
C ASP A 35 -16.83 15.38 9.61
N GLU A 36 -16.62 16.02 8.45
CA GLU A 36 -17.52 15.98 7.29
C GLU A 36 -16.85 15.52 5.98
N THR A 37 -15.51 15.43 5.94
CA THR A 37 -14.74 15.22 4.71
C THR A 37 -13.93 13.94 4.75
N GLU A 38 -14.27 13.02 3.84
CA GLU A 38 -13.50 11.81 3.56
C GLU A 38 -12.74 11.94 2.24
N LYS A 39 -11.44 11.62 2.26
CA LYS A 39 -10.59 11.52 1.08
C LYS A 39 -10.34 10.05 0.76
N ASN A 40 -10.82 9.60 -0.39
CA ASN A 40 -10.57 8.24 -0.89
C ASN A 40 -9.35 8.25 -1.82
N VAL A 41 -8.35 7.44 -1.49
CA VAL A 41 -7.12 7.28 -2.27
C VAL A 41 -6.91 5.82 -2.65
N GLU A 42 -6.38 5.59 -3.84
CA GLU A 42 -6.08 4.25 -4.34
C GLU A 42 -4.67 4.20 -4.92
N PHE A 43 -3.95 3.13 -4.60
CA PHE A 43 -2.59 2.89 -5.06
C PHE A 43 -2.43 1.45 -5.53
N PHE A 44 -1.51 1.23 -6.47
CA PHE A 44 -1.20 -0.09 -6.99
C PHE A 44 0.18 -0.55 -6.50
N PHE A 45 0.23 -1.80 -6.00
CA PHE A 45 1.43 -2.41 -5.46
C PHE A 45 1.69 -3.77 -6.13
N LYS A 46 2.97 -4.11 -6.27
CA LYS A 46 3.41 -5.47 -6.60
C LYS A 46 3.34 -6.33 -5.34
N ARG A 47 3.38 -7.65 -5.51
CA ARG A 47 3.52 -8.55 -4.36
C ARG A 47 4.82 -8.21 -3.61
N PRO A 48 4.78 -7.95 -2.29
CA PRO A 48 6.00 -7.72 -1.54
C PRO A 48 6.93 -8.92 -1.60
N SER A 49 8.23 -8.67 -1.73
CA SER A 49 9.25 -9.72 -1.72
C SER A 49 9.86 -9.89 -0.33
N THR A 50 10.42 -11.07 -0.06
CA THR A 50 11.18 -11.34 1.17
C THR A 50 12.36 -10.38 1.33
N ALA A 51 13.05 -10.04 0.23
CA ALA A 51 14.15 -9.08 0.25
C ALA A 51 13.71 -7.66 0.68
N SER A 52 12.54 -7.21 0.23
CA SER A 52 11.98 -5.91 0.66
C SER A 52 11.60 -5.94 2.14
N TYR A 53 11.03 -7.05 2.63
CA TYR A 53 10.74 -7.23 4.04
C TYR A 53 12.00 -7.26 4.91
N ASP A 54 13.05 -7.96 4.49
CA ASP A 54 14.33 -7.98 5.22
C ASP A 54 14.94 -6.58 5.32
N ARG A 55 14.86 -5.78 4.26
CA ARG A 55 15.29 -4.38 4.28
C ARG A 55 14.42 -3.54 5.21
N TYR A 56 13.11 -3.73 5.20
CA TYR A 56 12.18 -3.09 6.14
C TYR A 56 12.62 -3.35 7.59
N VAL A 57 12.77 -4.62 7.98
CA VAL A 57 13.17 -5.03 9.33
C VAL A 57 14.52 -4.40 9.74
N LYS A 58 15.52 -4.43 8.86
CA LYS A 58 16.83 -3.80 9.11
C LYS A 58 16.72 -2.28 9.29
N THR A 59 15.87 -1.63 8.50
CA THR A 59 15.69 -0.17 8.52
C THR A 59 14.87 0.27 9.74
N THR A 60 14.02 -0.59 10.30
CA THR A 60 13.20 -0.27 11.48
C THR A 60 14.04 0.17 12.67
N ALA A 61 15.24 -0.41 12.85
CA ALA A 61 16.20 0.00 13.88
C ALA A 61 16.68 1.46 13.74
N GLN A 62 16.56 2.03 12.53
CA GLN A 62 16.90 3.43 12.23
C GLN A 62 15.67 4.36 12.25
N GLY A 63 14.47 3.82 12.48
CA GLY A 63 13.22 4.56 12.55
C GLY A 63 12.07 3.84 11.83
N ALA A 64 11.02 3.51 12.57
CA ALA A 64 9.87 2.76 12.06
C ALA A 64 9.16 3.45 10.90
N THR A 65 8.91 4.76 10.97
CA THR A 65 8.25 5.53 9.90
C THR A 65 9.07 5.55 8.62
N LYS A 66 10.39 5.69 8.74
CA LYS A 66 11.32 5.65 7.59
C LYS A 66 11.32 4.27 6.95
N ALA A 67 11.39 3.22 7.76
CA ALA A 67 11.35 1.84 7.30
C ALA A 67 10.06 1.54 6.54
N LEU A 68 8.92 1.97 7.07
CA LEU A 68 7.62 1.85 6.41
C LEU A 68 7.59 2.57 5.06
N LYS A 69 8.03 3.83 4.98
CA LYS A 69 8.09 4.55 3.69
C LYS A 69 8.96 3.81 2.67
N VAL A 70 10.14 3.35 3.07
CA VAL A 70 11.03 2.55 2.20
C VAL A 70 10.34 1.26 1.74
N PHE A 71 9.69 0.54 2.65
CA PHE A 71 8.96 -0.68 2.32
C PHE A 71 7.83 -0.44 1.32
N LEU A 72 7.05 0.62 1.48
CA LEU A 72 6.00 0.97 0.53
C LEU A 72 6.59 1.32 -0.85
N PHE A 73 7.65 2.12 -0.88
CA PHE A 73 8.29 2.54 -2.12
C PHE A 73 9.03 1.42 -2.86
N ASP A 74 9.50 0.39 -2.16
CA ASP A 74 10.08 -0.79 -2.79
C ASP A 74 9.02 -1.63 -3.54
N ASN A 75 7.75 -1.53 -3.14
CA ASN A 75 6.68 -2.40 -3.64
C ASN A 75 5.61 -1.69 -4.47
N VAL A 76 5.55 -0.35 -4.45
CA VAL A 76 4.61 0.43 -5.26
C VAL A 76 4.98 0.35 -6.75
N VAL A 77 3.97 0.36 -7.62
CA VAL A 77 4.22 0.54 -9.07
C VAL A 77 4.65 1.98 -9.36
N GLU A 78 5.40 2.19 -10.44
CA GLU A 78 5.94 3.50 -10.81
C GLU A 78 4.84 4.56 -10.96
N GLU A 79 3.72 4.17 -11.56
CA GLU A 79 2.55 4.99 -11.86
C GLU A 79 1.84 5.48 -10.59
N SER A 80 1.96 4.76 -9.46
CA SER A 80 1.41 5.15 -8.17
C SER A 80 2.43 5.83 -7.24
N ARG A 81 3.72 5.84 -7.59
CA ARG A 81 4.80 6.28 -6.69
C ARG A 81 4.68 7.75 -6.28
N ALA A 82 4.51 8.65 -7.25
CA ALA A 82 4.44 10.09 -6.98
C ALA A 82 3.19 10.46 -6.17
N SER A 83 2.04 9.87 -6.51
CA SER A 83 0.80 10.07 -5.75
C SER A 83 0.93 9.53 -4.32
N LEU A 84 1.53 8.35 -4.15
CA LEU A 84 1.79 7.78 -2.84
C LEU A 84 2.69 8.70 -2.01
N GLU A 85 3.78 9.21 -2.58
CA GLU A 85 4.70 10.11 -1.89
C GLU A 85 3.99 11.37 -1.37
N ALA A 86 3.24 12.06 -2.23
CA ALA A 86 2.47 13.25 -1.85
C ALA A 86 1.47 12.95 -0.73
N ASN A 87 0.73 11.83 -0.82
CA ASN A 87 -0.23 11.45 0.22
C ASN A 87 0.46 11.02 1.54
N LEU A 88 1.68 10.47 1.49
CA LEU A 88 2.45 10.13 2.68
C LEU A 88 3.16 11.33 3.33
N GLU A 89 3.26 12.46 2.62
CA GLU A 89 3.66 13.75 3.19
C GLU A 89 2.48 14.43 3.89
N GLU A 90 1.31 14.44 3.23
CA GLU A 90 0.07 15.02 3.77
C GLU A 90 -0.49 14.18 4.93
N PHE A 91 -0.50 12.85 4.79
CA PHE A 91 -1.07 11.90 5.76
C PHE A 91 -0.02 10.84 6.15
N PRO A 92 0.91 11.15 7.07
CA PRO A 92 2.01 10.24 7.42
C PRO A 92 1.55 8.91 8.03
N ALA A 93 0.40 8.88 8.70
CA ALA A 93 -0.18 7.67 9.29
C ALA A 93 -0.73 6.69 8.23
N LEU A 94 -1.03 7.15 7.02
CA LEU A 94 -1.49 6.30 5.91
C LEU A 94 -0.50 5.16 5.61
N ALA A 95 0.80 5.42 5.83
CA ALA A 95 1.83 4.41 5.64
C ALA A 95 1.60 3.16 6.51
N LEU A 96 1.08 3.32 7.72
CA LEU A 96 0.82 2.20 8.64
C LEU A 96 -0.28 1.30 8.10
N SER A 97 -1.40 1.87 7.67
CA SER A 97 -2.54 1.12 7.15
C SER A 97 -2.19 0.35 5.88
N ILE A 98 -1.48 1.00 4.95
CA ILE A 98 -1.02 0.35 3.71
C ILE A 98 0.04 -0.72 4.04
N GLY A 99 1.00 -0.37 4.90
CA GLY A 99 2.08 -1.26 5.32
C GLY A 99 1.55 -2.54 5.97
N GLU A 100 0.56 -2.43 6.86
CA GLU A 100 -0.08 -3.58 7.49
C GLU A 100 -0.74 -4.50 6.45
N LYS A 101 -1.44 -3.95 5.43
CA LYS A 101 -2.02 -4.76 4.35
C LYS A 101 -0.96 -5.51 3.55
N LEU A 102 0.16 -4.85 3.21
CA LEU A 102 1.26 -5.48 2.48
C LEU A 102 1.98 -6.54 3.31
N LEU A 103 2.25 -6.28 4.60
CA LEU A 103 2.80 -7.26 5.52
C LEU A 103 1.85 -8.46 5.73
N GLY A 104 0.54 -8.22 5.71
CA GLY A 104 -0.47 -9.28 5.72
C GLY A 104 -0.33 -10.25 4.54
N MET A 105 0.03 -9.76 3.35
CA MET A 105 0.31 -10.62 2.18
C MET A 105 1.56 -11.48 2.36
N LEU A 106 2.45 -11.10 3.29
CA LEU A 106 3.64 -11.86 3.68
C LEU A 106 3.38 -12.81 4.86
N GLY A 107 2.15 -12.88 5.36
CA GLY A 107 1.78 -13.77 6.45
C GLY A 107 1.71 -13.13 7.84
N LEU A 108 1.78 -11.79 7.94
CA LEU A 108 1.42 -11.10 9.18
C LEU A 108 -0.07 -11.34 9.46
N SER A 109 -0.37 -12.27 10.37
CA SER A 109 -1.73 -12.66 10.72
C SER A 109 -2.18 -12.00 12.03
N LYS A 110 -3.39 -11.45 12.03
CA LYS A 110 -4.08 -10.97 13.24
C LYS A 110 -4.67 -12.11 14.09
N GLN A 111 -4.77 -13.32 13.54
CA GLN A 111 -5.34 -14.50 14.20
C GLN A 111 -4.23 -15.50 14.53
N THR A 112 -3.40 -15.16 15.52
CA THR A 112 -2.38 -16.08 16.05
C THR A 112 -2.83 -16.55 17.43
N ASN A 113 -3.05 -17.85 17.58
CA ASN A 113 -3.48 -18.43 18.85
C ASN A 113 -2.27 -18.68 19.75
N LEU A 114 -2.35 -18.22 21.00
CA LEU A 114 -1.36 -18.49 22.03
C LEU A 114 -1.93 -19.56 22.97
N LYS A 115 -1.21 -20.68 23.14
CA LYS A 115 -1.52 -21.68 24.18
C LYS A 115 -0.30 -21.83 25.07
N MET A 116 -0.45 -21.55 26.35
CA MET A 116 0.56 -21.87 27.37
C MET A 116 0.52 -23.39 27.62
N LEU A 117 1.69 -24.04 27.65
CA LEU A 117 1.85 -25.46 27.98
C LEU A 117 2.11 -25.63 29.48
#